data_AF-A0A3D1R3D0-F1
#
_entry.id   AF-A0A3D1R3D0-F1
#
_cell.length_a   1.000
_cell.length_b   1.000
_cell.length_c   1.000
_cell.angle_alpha   90.00
_cell.angle_beta   90.00
_cell.angle_gamma   90.00
#
_symmetry.space_group_name_H-M   'P 1'
#
loop_
_entity.id
_entity.type
_entity.pdbx_description
1 polymer ?
#
loop_
_entity_poly.entity_id
_entity_poly.type
_entity_poly.pdbx_seq_one_letter_code
_entity_poly.pdbx_strand_id
1 'polypeptide(L)'
;MFDPRLIETDSYDRESFARVIRHVSDLGDLVGRGQRLLPHFEALLEDLFALLFKLAVQVRPPGLAPASTALNRRILLATMAAEGFLDLKDETALDAARAVHAACDLGRRALALVKSGDLLLEEELLAAMSLAEEEARLERNRAAARELAGESEKL
;
A
#
# COMPACT_ATOMS: atom_id res chain seq x y z
N MET A 1 13.15 4.39 7.96
CA MET A 1 12.12 3.61 7.26
C MET A 1 11.14 4.57 6.62
N PHE A 2 11.11 4.63 5.29
CA PHE A 2 10.05 5.34 4.59
C PHE A 2 8.75 4.55 4.74
N ASP A 3 7.66 5.23 5.03
CA ASP A 3 6.33 4.63 5.07
C ASP A 3 5.77 4.60 3.64
N PRO A 4 5.55 3.42 3.04
CA PRO A 4 5.07 3.31 1.67
C PRO A 4 3.58 3.60 1.51
N ARG A 5 2.84 3.79 2.62
CA ARG A 5 1.41 4.11 2.58
C ARG A 5 1.17 5.51 2.06
N LEU A 6 0.16 5.61 1.22
CA LEU A 6 -0.25 6.81 0.53
C LEU A 6 -1.38 7.53 1.24
N ILE A 7 -2.08 6.87 2.16
CA ILE A 7 -3.10 7.49 3.02
C ILE A 7 -2.54 7.69 4.42
N GLU A 8 -2.84 8.84 5.01
CA GLU A 8 -2.53 9.11 6.40
C GLU A 8 -3.40 8.26 7.33
N THR A 9 -2.75 7.45 8.16
CA THR A 9 -3.38 6.56 9.13
C THR A 9 -2.88 6.86 10.53
N ASP A 10 -3.77 6.88 11.50
CA ASP A 10 -3.42 6.96 12.92
C ASP A 10 -3.30 5.55 13.53
N SER A 11 -3.08 5.46 14.85
CA SER A 11 -2.99 4.17 15.53
C SER A 11 -4.30 3.40 15.52
N TYR A 12 -5.44 4.09 15.60
CA TYR A 12 -6.75 3.48 15.61
C TYR A 12 -7.08 2.81 14.26
N ASP A 13 -6.75 3.48 13.15
CA ASP A 13 -6.89 2.91 11.81
C ASP A 13 -6.10 1.61 11.67
N ARG A 14 -4.82 1.65 12.10
CA ARG A 14 -3.90 0.49 12.02
C ARG A 14 -4.37 -0.67 12.88
N GLU A 15 -4.82 -0.41 14.10
CA GLU A 15 -5.35 -1.44 14.99
C GLU A 15 -6.65 -2.05 14.45
N SER A 16 -7.51 -1.22 13.87
CA SER A 16 -8.77 -1.67 13.26
C SER A 16 -8.51 -2.60 12.08
N PHE A 17 -7.56 -2.26 11.21
CA PHE A 17 -7.11 -3.13 10.13
C PHE A 17 -6.52 -4.44 10.67
N ALA A 18 -5.51 -4.35 11.54
CA ALA A 18 -4.76 -5.50 12.05
C ALA A 18 -5.65 -6.53 12.77
N ARG A 19 -6.66 -6.06 13.52
CA ARG A 19 -7.61 -6.92 14.23
C ARG A 19 -8.45 -7.78 13.28
N VAL A 20 -8.82 -7.26 12.13
CA VAL A 20 -9.73 -7.91 11.19
C VAL A 20 -8.97 -8.69 10.13
N ILE A 21 -7.91 -8.13 9.56
CA ILE A 21 -7.17 -8.69 8.42
C ILE A 21 -6.63 -10.10 8.73
N ARG A 22 -6.27 -10.39 9.98
CA ARG A 22 -5.81 -11.71 10.44
C ARG A 22 -6.85 -12.84 10.29
N HIS A 23 -8.12 -12.49 10.10
CA HIS A 23 -9.22 -13.43 9.91
C HIS A 23 -9.54 -13.68 8.43
N VAL A 24 -8.84 -13.02 7.51
CA VAL A 24 -8.95 -13.26 6.07
C VAL A 24 -8.12 -14.49 5.70
N SER A 25 -8.80 -15.58 5.34
CA SER A 25 -8.20 -16.91 5.16
C SER A 25 -7.16 -17.00 4.04
N ASP A 26 -7.21 -16.12 3.04
CA ASP A 26 -6.32 -16.15 1.87
C ASP A 26 -5.39 -14.93 1.76
N LEU A 27 -5.27 -14.15 2.84
CA LEU A 27 -4.45 -12.93 2.87
C LEU A 27 -3.00 -13.18 2.45
N GLY A 28 -2.38 -14.24 2.96
CA GLY A 28 -0.98 -14.55 2.67
C GLY A 28 -0.73 -14.83 1.18
N ASP A 29 -1.66 -15.52 0.51
CA ASP A 29 -1.58 -15.74 -0.95
C ASP A 29 -1.76 -14.42 -1.71
N LEU A 30 -2.75 -13.62 -1.32
CA LEU A 30 -3.02 -12.32 -1.94
C LEU A 30 -1.80 -11.40 -1.85
N VAL A 31 -1.24 -11.23 -0.65
CA VAL A 31 -0.05 -10.41 -0.40
C VAL A 31 1.15 -10.97 -1.15
N GLY A 32 1.41 -12.27 -1.05
CA GLY A 32 2.55 -12.91 -1.72
C GLY A 32 2.51 -12.81 -3.23
N ARG A 33 1.32 -12.89 -3.85
CA ARG A 33 1.15 -12.71 -5.30
C ARG A 33 1.23 -11.25 -5.71
N GLY A 34 0.67 -10.35 -4.90
CA GLY A 34 0.72 -8.91 -5.14
C GLY A 34 2.14 -8.35 -5.09
N GLN A 35 2.91 -8.70 -4.07
CA GLN A 35 4.28 -8.22 -3.89
C GLN A 35 5.26 -8.68 -4.99
N ARG A 36 4.94 -9.76 -5.72
CA ARG A 36 5.74 -10.21 -6.87
C ARG A 36 5.55 -9.33 -8.11
N LEU A 37 4.44 -8.61 -8.20
CA LEU A 37 4.07 -7.81 -9.38
C LEU A 37 4.08 -6.31 -9.12
N LEU A 38 3.87 -5.91 -7.86
CA LEU A 38 3.72 -4.52 -7.47
C LEU A 38 4.46 -4.26 -6.16
N PRO A 39 5.34 -3.25 -6.08
CA PRO A 39 6.04 -2.94 -4.85
C PRO A 39 5.05 -2.45 -3.79
N HIS A 40 5.34 -2.79 -2.53
CA HIS A 40 4.54 -2.35 -1.37
C HIS A 40 3.05 -2.73 -1.44
N PHE A 41 2.71 -3.88 -2.05
CA PHE A 41 1.31 -4.30 -2.21
C PHE A 41 0.54 -4.41 -0.89
N GLU A 42 1.19 -4.84 0.20
CA GLU A 42 0.57 -4.86 1.53
C GLU A 42 0.16 -3.45 2.00
N ALA A 43 1.00 -2.45 1.76
CA ALA A 43 0.69 -1.05 2.06
C ALA A 43 -0.47 -0.52 1.19
N LEU A 44 -0.58 -0.98 -0.06
CA LEU A 44 -1.75 -0.69 -0.90
C LEU A 44 -3.04 -1.27 -0.29
N LEU A 45 -3.01 -2.47 0.31
CA LEU A 45 -4.19 -3.01 1.00
C LEU A 45 -4.56 -2.18 2.22
N GLU A 46 -3.58 -1.71 2.99
CA GLU A 46 -3.80 -0.78 4.11
C GLU A 46 -4.41 0.55 3.62
N ASP A 47 -3.91 1.09 2.50
CA ASP A 47 -4.45 2.31 1.90
C ASP A 47 -5.89 2.11 1.40
N LEU A 48 -6.19 1.01 0.71
CA LEU A 48 -7.55 0.68 0.26
C LEU A 48 -8.51 0.50 1.45
N PHE A 49 -8.04 -0.13 2.53
CA PHE A 49 -8.79 -0.20 3.77
C PHE A 49 -9.07 1.20 4.33
N ALA A 50 -8.04 2.04 4.48
CA ALA A 50 -8.20 3.39 5.02
C ALA A 50 -9.12 4.25 4.14
N LEU A 51 -9.05 4.09 2.82
CA LEU A 51 -9.90 4.76 1.85
C LEU A 51 -11.39 4.46 2.07
N LEU A 52 -11.71 3.20 2.39
CA LEU A 52 -13.07 2.70 2.59
C LEU A 52 -13.59 2.90 4.02
N PHE A 53 -12.70 2.78 5.01
CA PHE A 53 -13.04 2.85 6.43
C PHE A 53 -13.20 4.29 6.95
N LYS A 54 -12.29 5.20 6.56
CA LYS A 54 -12.22 6.55 7.16
C LYS A 54 -13.28 7.47 6.58
N LEU A 55 -13.90 8.30 7.42
CA LEU A 55 -14.79 9.37 6.96
C LEU A 55 -14.03 10.45 6.17
N ALA A 56 -12.91 10.91 6.72
CA ALA A 56 -12.04 11.88 6.09
C ALA A 56 -10.73 11.20 5.63
N VAL A 57 -10.56 11.09 4.32
CA VAL A 57 -9.38 10.48 3.71
C VAL A 57 -8.39 11.58 3.35
N GLN A 58 -7.16 11.45 3.83
CA GLN A 58 -6.07 12.34 3.48
C GLN A 58 -5.01 11.56 2.71
N VAL A 59 -4.93 11.81 1.41
CA VAL A 59 -3.90 11.24 0.56
C VAL A 59 -2.64 12.08 0.72
N ARG A 60 -1.54 11.44 1.09
CA ARG A 60 -0.24 12.09 1.23
C ARG A 60 0.14 12.78 -0.08
N PRO A 61 0.70 14.00 -0.04
CA PRO A 61 1.27 14.65 -1.20
C PRO A 61 2.34 13.80 -1.90
N PRO A 62 2.55 13.99 -3.22
CA PRO A 62 3.70 13.42 -3.92
C PRO A 62 5.02 13.77 -3.22
N GLY A 63 5.96 12.82 -3.17
CA GLY A 63 7.28 13.01 -2.53
C GLY A 63 7.34 12.69 -1.03
N LEU A 64 6.21 12.48 -0.35
CA LEU A 64 6.19 12.01 1.05
C LEU A 64 6.15 10.49 1.20
N ALA A 65 6.03 9.77 0.10
CA ALA A 65 6.16 8.32 0.01
C ALA A 65 7.30 7.98 -0.97
N PRO A 66 7.90 6.78 -0.88
CA PRO A 66 8.90 6.31 -1.85
C PRO A 66 8.39 6.43 -3.28
N ALA A 67 9.28 6.75 -4.23
CA ALA A 67 8.91 6.93 -5.62
C ALA A 67 8.40 5.61 -6.25
N SER A 68 8.84 4.45 -5.74
CA SER A 68 8.29 3.15 -6.14
C SER A 68 6.79 2.96 -5.85
N THR A 69 6.16 3.82 -5.04
CA THR A 69 4.71 3.79 -4.76
C THR A 69 3.85 4.45 -5.85
N ALA A 70 4.46 4.98 -6.91
CA ALA A 70 3.75 5.71 -7.97
C ALA A 70 2.61 4.89 -8.61
N LEU A 71 2.83 3.58 -8.80
CA LEU A 71 1.81 2.68 -9.35
C LEU A 71 0.67 2.43 -8.35
N ASN A 72 0.99 2.25 -7.06
CA ASN A 72 -0.01 2.11 -6.00
C ASN A 72 -0.90 3.36 -5.93
N ARG A 73 -0.32 4.54 -6.12
CA ARG A 73 -1.06 5.81 -6.18
C ARG A 73 -2.02 5.85 -7.36
N ARG A 74 -1.60 5.39 -8.54
CA ARG A 74 -2.49 5.29 -9.71
C ARG A 74 -3.67 4.38 -9.43
N ILE A 75 -3.44 3.21 -8.84
CA ILE A 75 -4.50 2.26 -8.46
C ILE A 75 -5.46 2.90 -7.46
N LEU A 76 -4.94 3.58 -6.43
CA LEU A 76 -5.74 4.25 -5.42
C LEU A 76 -6.62 5.35 -6.03
N LEU A 77 -6.03 6.22 -6.87
CA LEU A 77 -6.78 7.29 -7.52
C LEU A 77 -7.80 6.77 -8.53
N ALA A 78 -7.47 5.70 -9.27
CA ALA A 78 -8.42 5.05 -10.18
C ALA A 78 -9.60 4.44 -9.40
N THR A 79 -9.34 3.86 -8.23
CA THR A 79 -10.38 3.35 -7.32
C THR A 79 -11.31 4.48 -6.86
N MET A 80 -10.75 5.63 -6.46
CA MET A 80 -11.54 6.80 -6.05
C MET A 80 -12.40 7.39 -7.18
N ALA A 81 -11.95 7.26 -8.42
CA ALA A 81 -12.64 7.76 -9.60
C ALA A 81 -13.64 6.76 -10.21
N ALA A 82 -13.65 5.51 -9.73
CA ALA A 82 -14.51 4.46 -10.27
C ALA A 82 -15.98 4.70 -9.91
N GLU A 83 -16.86 4.32 -10.83
CA GLU A 83 -18.30 4.27 -10.56
C GLU A 83 -18.59 3.31 -9.41
N GLY A 84 -19.51 3.70 -8.50
CA GLY A 84 -19.86 2.92 -7.32
C GLY A 84 -18.86 3.03 -6.15
N PHE A 85 -17.75 3.78 -6.29
CA PHE A 85 -16.82 3.99 -5.18
C PHE A 85 -17.50 4.65 -3.97
N LEU A 86 -18.33 5.67 -4.19
CA LEU A 86 -19.02 6.36 -3.10
C LEU A 86 -20.03 5.45 -2.40
N ASP A 87 -20.79 4.65 -3.14
CA ASP A 87 -21.73 3.70 -2.55
C ASP A 87 -20.99 2.65 -1.70
N LEU A 88 -19.90 2.08 -2.23
CA LEU A 88 -19.07 1.15 -1.50
C LEU A 88 -18.49 1.80 -0.23
N LYS A 89 -18.03 3.05 -0.34
CA LYS A 89 -17.50 3.81 0.80
C LYS A 89 -18.56 4.01 1.89
N ASP A 90 -19.78 4.39 1.51
CA ASP A 90 -20.90 4.58 2.44
C ASP A 90 -21.28 3.28 3.15
N GLU A 91 -21.20 2.14 2.46
CA GLU A 91 -21.48 0.82 3.03
C GLU A 91 -20.40 0.29 3.98
N THR A 92 -19.16 0.80 3.87
CA THR A 92 -17.98 0.31 4.61
C THR A 92 -17.47 1.29 5.67
N ALA A 93 -17.87 2.56 5.63
CA ALA A 93 -17.37 3.59 6.53
C ALA A 93 -17.55 3.21 8.00
N LEU A 94 -16.46 3.28 8.77
CA LEU A 94 -16.39 2.91 10.18
C LEU A 94 -16.72 1.43 10.50
N ASP A 95 -16.95 0.59 9.49
CA ASP A 95 -17.09 -0.86 9.64
C ASP A 95 -15.81 -1.54 9.16
N ALA A 96 -14.93 -1.84 10.12
CA ALA A 96 -13.63 -2.44 9.81
C ALA A 96 -13.74 -3.81 9.14
N ALA A 97 -14.77 -4.60 9.45
CA ALA A 97 -14.96 -5.93 8.85
C ALA A 97 -15.30 -5.78 7.36
N ARG A 98 -16.30 -4.96 7.05
CA ARG A 98 -16.71 -4.69 5.67
C ARG A 98 -15.59 -4.02 4.87
N ALA A 99 -14.95 -3.00 5.44
CA ALA A 99 -13.87 -2.29 4.77
C ALA A 99 -12.67 -3.19 4.43
N VAL A 100 -12.28 -4.12 5.33
CA VAL A 100 -11.20 -5.07 5.05
C VAL A 100 -11.55 -6.03 3.93
N HIS A 101 -12.76 -6.60 3.94
CA HIS A 101 -13.20 -7.50 2.87
C HIS A 101 -13.23 -6.78 1.52
N ALA A 102 -13.82 -5.59 1.47
CA ALA A 102 -13.87 -4.77 0.28
C ALA A 102 -12.45 -4.36 -0.20
N ALA A 103 -11.54 -3.99 0.70
CA ALA A 103 -10.16 -3.68 0.36
C ALA A 103 -9.41 -4.88 -0.24
N CYS A 104 -9.61 -6.08 0.31
CA CYS A 104 -9.02 -7.31 -0.24
C CYS A 104 -9.58 -7.62 -1.63
N ASP A 105 -10.88 -7.42 -1.85
CA ASP A 105 -11.51 -7.65 -3.15
C ASP A 105 -11.06 -6.63 -4.20
N LEU A 106 -10.89 -5.36 -3.81
CA LEU A 106 -10.27 -4.35 -4.67
C LEU A 106 -8.81 -4.70 -4.98
N GLY A 107 -8.04 -5.16 -3.99
CA GLY A 107 -6.67 -5.63 -4.19
C GLY A 107 -6.58 -6.82 -5.16
N ARG A 108 -7.50 -7.79 -5.05
CA ARG A 108 -7.61 -8.92 -6.00
C ARG A 108 -7.94 -8.45 -7.41
N ARG A 109 -8.89 -7.52 -7.56
CA ARG A 109 -9.27 -6.95 -8.86
C ARG A 109 -8.12 -6.17 -9.49
N ALA A 110 -7.45 -5.31 -8.71
CA ALA A 110 -6.26 -4.61 -9.16
C ALA A 110 -5.20 -5.59 -9.65
N LEU A 111 -4.92 -6.65 -8.89
CA LEU A 111 -3.95 -7.67 -9.29
C LEU A 111 -4.35 -8.39 -10.58
N ALA A 112 -5.64 -8.67 -10.78
CA ALA A 112 -6.14 -9.29 -12.01
C ALA A 112 -5.92 -8.37 -13.22
N LEU A 113 -6.23 -7.08 -13.10
CA LEU A 113 -6.05 -6.09 -14.17
C LEU A 113 -4.58 -5.78 -14.47
N VAL A 114 -3.72 -5.80 -13.44
CA VAL A 114 -2.27 -5.71 -13.63
C VAL A 114 -1.75 -6.93 -14.41
N LYS A 115 -2.25 -8.13 -14.10
CA LYS A 115 -1.85 -9.36 -14.80
C LYS A 115 -2.33 -9.44 -16.25
N SER A 116 -3.48 -8.87 -16.57
CA SER A 116 -3.98 -8.82 -17.95
C SER A 116 -3.32 -7.73 -18.79
N GLY A 117 -2.59 -6.80 -18.16
CA GLY A 117 -2.02 -5.63 -18.83
C GLY A 117 -3.04 -4.51 -19.10
N ASP A 118 -4.27 -4.64 -18.57
CA ASP A 118 -5.33 -3.66 -18.77
C ASP A 118 -5.14 -2.39 -17.92
N LEU A 119 -4.39 -2.50 -16.82
CA LEU A 119 -4.18 -1.38 -15.90
C LEU A 119 -2.81 -0.72 -16.03
N LEU A 120 -1.75 -1.53 -16.20
CA LEU A 120 -0.36 -1.10 -16.17
C LEU A 120 0.43 -1.86 -17.24
N LEU A 121 1.40 -1.18 -17.85
CA LEU A 121 2.30 -1.79 -18.82
C LEU A 121 3.41 -2.58 -18.11
N GLU A 122 3.92 -3.63 -18.74
CA GLU A 122 4.99 -4.46 -18.19
C GLU A 122 6.26 -3.65 -17.86
N GLU A 123 6.63 -2.73 -18.74
CA GLU A 123 7.77 -1.81 -18.54
C GLU A 123 7.63 -0.93 -17.29
N GLU A 124 6.41 -0.49 -16.96
CA GLU A 124 6.13 0.30 -15.77
C GLU A 124 6.31 -0.54 -14.50
N LEU A 125 5.86 -1.80 -14.54
CA LEU A 125 6.01 -2.73 -13.42
C LEU A 125 7.48 -3.04 -13.16
N LEU A 126 8.25 -3.36 -14.20
CA LEU A 126 9.68 -3.62 -14.08
C LEU A 126 10.42 -2.39 -13.53
N ALA A 127 10.12 -1.20 -14.04
CA ALA A 127 10.72 0.04 -13.56
C ALA A 127 10.41 0.30 -12.08
N ALA A 128 9.16 0.10 -11.65
CA ALA A 128 8.76 0.28 -10.26
C ALA A 128 9.43 -0.74 -9.31
N MET A 129 9.59 -1.99 -9.75
CA MET A 129 10.30 -3.02 -8.99
C MET A 129 11.79 -2.70 -8.83
N SER A 130 12.47 -2.33 -9.92
CA SER A 130 13.88 -1.89 -9.85
C SER A 130 14.07 -0.68 -8.93
N LEU A 131 13.15 0.27 -8.98
CA LEU A 131 13.18 1.44 -8.10
C LEU A 131 13.00 1.07 -6.62
N ALA A 132 12.07 0.15 -6.31
CA ALA A 132 11.86 -0.33 -4.95
C ALA A 132 13.10 -1.04 -4.40
N GLU A 133 13.78 -1.84 -5.22
CA GLU A 133 15.04 -2.50 -4.85
C GLU A 133 16.16 -1.50 -4.57
N GLU A 134 16.29 -0.46 -5.40
CA GLU A 134 17.27 0.60 -5.21
C GLU A 134 16.99 1.41 -3.93
N GLU A 135 15.75 1.80 -3.69
CA GLU A 135 15.34 2.50 -2.46
C GLU A 135 15.65 1.66 -1.22
N ALA A 136 15.36 0.35 -1.24
CA ALA A 136 15.67 -0.56 -0.16
C ALA A 136 17.20 -0.70 0.06
N ARG A 137 17.99 -0.74 -1.01
CA ARG A 137 19.45 -0.76 -0.95
C ARG A 137 20.00 0.53 -0.32
N LEU A 138 19.50 1.69 -0.75
CA LEU A 138 19.92 2.99 -0.22
C LEU A 138 19.59 3.12 1.27
N GLU A 139 18.41 2.64 1.70
CA GLU A 139 18.04 2.67 3.12
C GLU A 139 18.94 1.78 3.96
N ARG A 140 19.26 0.56 3.50
CA ARG A 140 20.22 -0.33 4.18
C ARG A 140 21.59 0.33 4.34
N ASN A 141 22.10 0.97 3.28
CA ASN A 141 23.38 1.67 3.31
C ASN A 141 23.36 2.85 4.30
N ARG A 142 22.25 3.62 4.33
CA ARG A 142 22.07 4.72 5.29
C ARG A 142 22.01 4.23 6.74
N ALA A 143 21.34 3.11 6.99
CA ALA A 143 21.28 2.51 8.32
C ALA A 143 22.67 2.07 8.79
N ALA A 144 23.43 1.36 7.96
CA ALA A 144 24.79 0.92 8.26
C ALA A 144 25.74 2.12 8.51
N ALA A 145 25.63 3.18 7.70
CA ALA A 145 26.44 4.39 7.89
C ALA A 145 26.16 5.09 9.22
N ARG A 146 24.90 5.12 9.67
CA ARG A 146 24.51 5.70 10.97
C ARG A 146 25.03 4.87 12.14
N GLU A 147 25.02 3.55 12.03
CA GLU A 147 25.55 2.64 13.04
C GLU A 147 27.06 2.87 13.23
N LEU A 148 27.83 2.88 12.14
CA LEU A 148 29.27 3.15 12.18
C LEU A 148 29.61 4.54 12.75
N ALA A 149 28.81 5.56 12.41
CA ALA A 149 28.99 6.91 12.94
C ALA A 149 28.67 6.98 14.45
N GLY A 150 27.60 6.31 14.90
CA GLY A 150 27.21 6.26 16.31
C GLY A 150 28.12 5.39 17.19
N GLU A 151 28.85 4.43 16.61
CA GLU A 151 29.93 3.70 17.28
C GLU A 151 31.20 4.54 17.40
N SER A 152 31.49 5.39 16.41
CA SER A 152 32.65 6.28 16.40
C SER A 152 32.56 7.43 17.41
N GLU A 153 31.35 7.87 17.78
CA GLU A 153 31.13 8.90 18.83
C GLU A 153 31.22 8.35 20.28
N LYS A 154 31.29 7.03 20.46
CA LYS A 154 31.36 6.37 21.78
C LYS A 154 32.77 5.95 22.20
N LEU A 155 33.78 6.17 21.37
CA LEU A 155 35.20 5.91 21.60
C LEU A 155 35.96 7.19 21.93
#